data_AF-A0A970J1E4-F1
#
_entry.id   AF-A0A970J1E4-F1
#
_cell.length_a   1.000
_cell.length_b   1.000
_cell.length_c   1.000
_cell.angle_alpha   90.00
_cell.angle_beta   90.00
_cell.angle_gamma   90.00
#
_symmetry.space_group_name_H-M   'P 1'
#
loop_
_entity.id
_entity.type
_entity.pdbx_description
1 polymer ?
#
loop_
_entity_poly.entity_id
_entity_poly.type
_entity_poly.pdbx_seq_one_letter_code
_entity_poly.pdbx_strand_id
1 'polypeptide(L)' 'SRREVEITPEYNGFVIPDRFVVGYGLDYAERFRELPMIGVLKPEVYTGK' A
#
# COMPACT_ATOMS: atom_id res chain seq x y z
N SER A 1 12.82 0.47 4.41
CA SER A 1 12.08 -0.49 5.25
C SER A 1 11.80 0.18 6.58
N ARG A 2 10.53 0.46 6.93
CA ARG A 2 10.11 1.02 8.23
C ARG A 2 9.76 -0.09 9.22
N ARG A 3 10.57 -1.14 9.25
CA ARG A 3 10.31 -2.31 10.07
C ARG A 3 10.84 -2.05 11.48
N GLU A 4 9.97 -2.10 12.48
CA GLU A 4 10.35 -1.90 13.89
C GLU A 4 10.90 -3.19 14.54
N VAL A 5 10.63 -4.35 13.94
CA VAL A 5 11.05 -5.67 14.45
C VAL A 5 11.68 -6.49 13.33
N GLU A 6 12.84 -7.10 13.59
CA GLU A 6 13.47 -8.02 12.64
C GLU A 6 12.65 -9.30 12.48
N ILE A 7 11.99 -9.42 11.34
CA ILE A 7 11.34 -10.65 10.87
C ILE A 7 11.73 -10.76 9.39
N THR A 8 11.79 -11.95 8.82
CA THR A 8 11.98 -12.13 7.37
C THR A 8 10.87 -13.07 6.88
N PRO A 9 10.02 -12.64 5.94
CA PRO A 9 8.98 -13.54 5.41
C PRO A 9 9.64 -14.65 4.59
N GLU A 10 9.20 -15.89 4.80
CA GLU A 10 9.64 -17.05 4.01
C GLU A 10 9.13 -16.95 2.56
N TYR A 11 7.95 -16.36 2.36
CA TYR A 11 7.33 -16.13 1.07
C TYR A 11 7.10 -14.65 0.84
N ASN A 12 7.74 -14.10 -0.19
CA ASN A 12 7.57 -12.70 -0.59
C ASN A 12 7.09 -12.66 -2.04
N GLY A 13 5.91 -12.09 -2.28
CA GLY A 13 5.38 -11.94 -3.64
C GLY A 13 6.20 -10.97 -4.47
N PHE A 14 6.45 -9.77 -3.93
CA PHE A 14 7.29 -8.74 -4.54
C PHE A 14 7.58 -7.62 -3.52
N VAL A 15 8.67 -6.90 -3.74
CA VAL A 15 9.05 -5.74 -2.94
C VAL A 15 8.59 -4.47 -3.66
N ILE A 16 7.92 -3.56 -2.93
CA ILE A 16 7.47 -2.27 -3.46
C ILE A 16 8.24 -1.10 -2.82
N PRO A 17 8.33 0.06 -3.50
CA PRO A 17 8.81 1.30 -2.90
C PRO A 17 7.93 1.73 -1.72
N ASP A 18 8.51 2.54 -0.82
CA ASP A 18 7.77 3.16 0.30
C ASP A 18 6.84 4.26 -0.22
N ARG A 19 5.62 3.87 -0.61
CA ARG A 19 4.56 4.73 -1.17
C ARG A 19 3.22 4.25 -0.66
N PHE A 20 2.25 5.16 -0.56
CA PHE A 20 0.88 4.81 -0.18
C PHE A 20 0.20 4.08 -1.33
N VAL A 21 -0.16 2.81 -1.14
CA VAL A 21 -0.78 1.96 -2.17
C VAL A 21 -2.20 1.55 -1.80
N VAL A 22 -3.05 1.39 -2.83
CA VAL A 22 -4.46 0.97 -2.74
C VAL A 22 -4.76 -0.09 -3.81
N GLY A 23 -5.88 -0.80 -3.68
CA GLY A 23 -6.26 -1.85 -4.61
C GLY A 23 -5.93 -3.26 -4.12
N TYR A 24 -6.54 -4.26 -4.74
CA TYR A 24 -6.37 -5.68 -4.38
C TYR A 24 -6.61 -5.94 -2.88
N GLY A 25 -7.68 -5.35 -2.34
CA GLY A 25 -8.04 -5.41 -0.92
C GLY A 25 -7.43 -4.30 -0.04
N LEU A 26 -6.36 -3.64 -0.48
CA LEU A 26 -5.77 -2.46 0.18
C LEU A 26 -6.66 -1.24 -0.03
N ASP A 27 -6.85 -0.42 1.00
CA ASP A 27 -7.83 0.66 0.98
C ASP A 27 -7.29 2.01 1.46
N TYR A 28 -8.02 3.05 1.09
CA TYR A 28 -7.97 4.36 1.70
C TYR A 28 -9.39 4.83 1.99
N ALA A 29 -9.69 5.10 3.27
CA ALA A 29 -11.03 5.47 3.72
C ALA A 29 -12.11 4.51 3.20
N GLU A 30 -11.85 3.20 3.30
CA GLU A 30 -12.71 2.10 2.84
C GLU A 30 -12.94 2.02 1.32
N ARG A 31 -12.25 2.85 0.53
CA ARG A 31 -12.37 2.86 -0.94
C ARG A 31 -11.24 2.07 -1.60
N PHE A 32 -11.47 1.70 -2.87
CA PHE A 32 -10.51 1.13 -3.80
C PHE A 32 -10.13 -0.35 -3.58
N ARG A 33 -10.74 -1.04 -2.60
CA ARG A 33 -10.48 -2.49 -2.34
C ARG A 33 -10.74 -3.37 -3.55
N GLU A 34 -11.73 -2.98 -4.35
CA GLU A 34 -12.26 -3.71 -5.50
C GLU A 34 -11.37 -3.66 -6.75
N LEU A 35 -10.36 -2.79 -6.78
CA LEU A 35 -9.50 -2.65 -7.95
C LEU A 35 -8.67 -3.94 -8.15
N PRO A 36 -8.66 -4.54 -9.36
CA PRO A 36 -7.91 -5.76 -9.65
C PRO A 36 -6.40 -5.53 -9.82
N MET A 37 -5.91 -4.37 -9.37
CA MET A 37 -4.52 -3.94 -9.48
C MET A 37 -4.11 -3.18 -8.21
N ILE A 38 -2.81 -3.15 -7.94
CA ILE A 38 -2.23 -2.31 -6.88
C ILE A 38 -1.71 -1.02 -7.52
N GLY A 39 -2.15 0.13 -6.99
CA GLY A 39 -1.77 1.44 -7.49
C GLY A 39 -1.29 2.37 -6.38
N VAL A 40 -0.47 3.37 -6.74
CA VAL A 40 -0.03 4.41 -5.80
C VAL A 40 -1.09 5.50 -5.72
N LEU A 41 -1.56 5.80 -4.51
CA LEU A 41 -2.51 6.89 -4.28
C LEU A 41 -1.78 8.23 -4.43
N LYS A 42 -2.36 9.16 -5.19
CA LYS A 42 -1.77 10.47 -5.38
C LYS A 42 -1.83 11.28 -4.07
N PRO A 43 -0.77 12.02 -3.69
CA PRO A 43 -0.73 12.79 -2.45
C PRO A 43 -1.94 13.69 -2.23
N GLU A 44 -2.42 14.37 -3.27
CA GLU A 44 -3.52 15.34 -3.18
C GLU A 44 -4.83 14.74 -2.63
N VAL A 45 -4.96 13.41 -2.64
CA VAL A 45 -6.13 12.69 -2.12
C VAL A 45 -6.11 12.58 -0.59
N TYR A 46 -4.92 12.51 0.03
CA TYR A 46 -4.77 12.30 1.48
C TYR A 46 -3.99 13.41 2.19
N THR A 47 -3.28 14.25 1.43
CA THR A 47 -2.79 15.54 1.89
C THR A 47 -3.85 16.58 1.51
N GLY A 48 -4.98 16.57 2.23
CA GLY A 48 -5.81 17.77 2.30
C GLY A 48 -4.96 18.93 2.81
N LYS A 49 -5.26 20.16 2.36
CA LYS A 49 -4.61 21.40 2.81
C LYS A 49 -4.25 21.41 4.30
#